data_AF-A0A1D9GY33-F1
#
_entry.id   AF-A0A1D9GY33-F1
#
_cell.length_a   1.000
_cell.length_b   1.000
_cell.length_c   1.000
_cell.angle_alpha   90.00
_cell.angle_beta   90.00
_cell.angle_gamma   90.00
#
_symmetry.space_group_name_H-M   'P 1'
#
loop_
_entity.id
_entity.type
_entity.pdbx_description
1 polymer ?
#
loop_
_entity_poly.entity_id
_entity_poly.type
_entity_poly.pdbx_seq_one_letter_code
_entity_poly.pdbx_strand_id
1 'polypeptide(L)'
;MAIRFLPSLLPQAYSQVSPQAIPQNFPQRAARWLVLSAALAALAACSTEPPAPARPQAIPLPDLERPVTSPGATPRQRIVEIALQEWRRWGGQTVRLGRDDTACVIATPLPAPVIASPASGEGQGEAASADSEAENSRPDEDCPNFPDGTGVEATAQGCTMAQRYWGIVGKQPSCEQVTQPNWAWSAVFISWVLRKAGLDDSQFLTGASHSMYVTDARDHVLPRPAFHVEAVPAMPRPGDLICAARGRDKYLGSPAEIGFGTTPMHCDIVVEVDPAAGLVKAIGGNVQQSVSMELVELGDSGQLDGVTNSHMPWLLVMRNDLR
;
A
#
# COMPACT_ATOMS: atom_id res chain seq x y z
N MET A 1 -1.41 71.23 -44.73
CA MET A 1 -1.25 70.36 -45.92
C MET A 1 -2.67 69.93 -46.31
N ALA A 2 -3.42 70.73 -47.08
CA ALA A 2 -3.43 70.77 -48.55
C ALA A 2 -3.45 69.35 -49.17
N ILE A 3 -4.35 68.92 -50.06
CA ILE A 3 -5.33 69.62 -50.92
C ILE A 3 -6.18 68.52 -51.64
N ARG A 4 -7.51 68.76 -51.76
CA ARG A 4 -8.50 68.47 -52.86
C ARG A 4 -8.58 67.06 -53.54
N PHE A 5 -9.65 66.55 -54.16
CA PHE A 5 -10.89 66.98 -54.87
C PHE A 5 -11.91 65.80 -54.77
N LEU A 6 -13.23 65.93 -54.53
CA LEU A 6 -14.38 66.21 -55.45
C LEU A 6 -14.41 65.37 -56.77
N PRO A 7 -15.57 65.02 -57.40
CA PRO A 7 -16.98 65.40 -57.14
C PRO A 7 -18.10 64.32 -57.36
N SER A 8 -19.34 64.71 -56.97
CA SER A 8 -20.70 64.46 -57.52
C SER A 8 -21.12 63.16 -58.21
N LEU A 9 -22.33 62.64 -57.87
CA LEU A 9 -23.53 62.55 -58.75
C LEU A 9 -24.76 61.93 -58.01
N LEU A 10 -25.94 62.53 -58.22
CA LEU A 10 -27.33 62.12 -57.84
C LEU A 10 -27.80 60.86 -58.65
N PRO A 11 -29.01 60.23 -58.52
CA PRO A 11 -30.31 60.67 -57.94
C PRO A 11 -31.18 59.58 -57.23
N GLN A 12 -32.43 59.96 -56.90
CA GLN A 12 -33.52 59.23 -56.22
C GLN A 12 -34.05 57.95 -56.91
N ALA A 13 -34.66 57.04 -56.13
CA ALA A 13 -35.92 56.37 -56.46
C ALA A 13 -36.64 55.77 -55.24
N TYR A 14 -37.97 55.95 -55.21
CA TYR A 14 -38.97 55.46 -54.27
C TYR A 14 -39.05 53.92 -54.18
N SER A 15 -39.46 53.39 -53.02
CA SER A 15 -40.42 52.28 -52.94
C SER A 15 -41.08 52.17 -51.56
N GLN A 16 -42.40 52.10 -51.59
CA GLN A 16 -43.33 51.95 -50.49
C GLN A 16 -43.30 50.52 -49.92
N VAL A 17 -43.38 50.36 -48.60
CA VAL A 17 -43.81 49.11 -47.98
C VAL A 17 -44.78 49.42 -46.84
N SER A 18 -46.02 48.99 -47.04
CA SER A 18 -47.15 49.09 -46.11
C SER A 18 -46.91 48.33 -44.80
N PRO A 19 -47.47 48.77 -43.66
CA PRO A 19 -47.47 47.99 -42.43
C PRO A 19 -48.57 46.92 -42.50
N GLN A 20 -48.19 45.65 -42.66
CA GLN A 20 -49.13 44.54 -42.46
C GLN A 20 -49.18 44.15 -40.99
N ALA A 21 -50.40 44.11 -40.45
CA ALA A 21 -50.73 43.68 -39.12
C ALA A 21 -50.33 42.20 -38.90
N ILE A 22 -49.72 41.91 -37.75
CA ILE A 22 -49.41 40.56 -37.28
C ILE A 22 -50.71 39.91 -36.80
N PRO A 23 -51.19 38.80 -37.40
CA PRO A 23 -52.21 37.98 -36.79
C PRO A 23 -51.57 37.14 -35.69
N GLN A 24 -52.07 37.32 -34.47
CA GLN A 24 -51.87 36.39 -33.38
C GLN A 24 -52.46 35.03 -33.78
N ASN A 25 -51.64 33.99 -33.81
CA ASN A 25 -51.98 32.60 -33.47
C ASN A 25 -50.79 31.68 -33.77
N PHE A 26 -49.93 31.49 -32.77
CA PHE A 26 -48.99 30.36 -32.75
C PHE A 26 -49.47 29.32 -31.73
N PRO A 27 -49.63 28.05 -32.12
CA PRO A 27 -50.12 27.00 -31.23
C PRO A 27 -49.03 26.62 -30.21
N GLN A 28 -49.40 26.62 -28.93
CA GLN A 28 -48.58 26.30 -27.74
C GLN A 28 -48.04 24.85 -27.68
N ARG A 29 -47.99 24.10 -28.79
CA ARG A 29 -47.62 22.68 -28.80
C ARG A 29 -46.14 22.39 -29.09
N ALA A 30 -45.37 23.37 -29.56
CA ALA A 30 -43.94 23.18 -29.85
C ALA A 30 -43.00 23.42 -28.65
N ALA A 31 -43.46 24.15 -27.61
CA ALA A 31 -42.61 24.54 -26.48
C ALA A 31 -42.40 23.43 -25.44
N ARG A 32 -43.21 22.36 -25.44
CA ARG A 32 -43.08 21.25 -24.47
C ARG A 32 -42.07 20.18 -24.87
N TRP A 33 -41.73 20.05 -26.15
CA TRP A 33 -40.78 19.02 -26.61
C TRP A 33 -39.32 19.46 -26.48
N LEU A 34 -39.01 20.76 -26.64
CA LEU A 34 -37.65 21.29 -26.47
C LEU A 34 -37.18 21.31 -25.01
N VAL A 35 -38.10 21.45 -24.04
CA VAL A 35 -37.75 21.45 -22.61
C VAL A 35 -37.50 20.02 -22.09
N LEU A 36 -38.20 19.00 -22.62
CA LEU A 36 -37.93 17.61 -22.24
C LEU A 36 -36.61 17.08 -22.81
N SER A 37 -36.21 17.49 -24.02
CA SER A 37 -34.94 17.04 -24.63
C SER A 37 -33.71 17.65 -23.94
N ALA A 38 -33.79 18.90 -23.48
CA ALA A 38 -32.72 19.53 -22.70
C ALA A 38 -32.59 18.92 -21.28
N ALA A 39 -33.71 18.50 -20.67
CA ALA A 39 -33.70 17.85 -19.37
C ALA A 39 -33.12 16.42 -19.41
N LEU A 40 -33.33 15.66 -20.50
CA LEU A 40 -32.69 14.34 -20.67
C LEU A 40 -31.19 14.43 -20.99
N ALA A 41 -30.74 15.44 -21.76
CA ALA A 41 -29.33 15.62 -22.06
C ALA A 41 -28.50 16.11 -20.86
N ALA A 42 -29.12 16.83 -19.91
CA ALA A 42 -28.47 17.27 -18.68
C ALA A 42 -28.30 16.15 -17.63
N LEU A 43 -29.07 15.06 -17.73
CA LEU A 43 -28.98 13.92 -16.80
C LEU A 43 -27.98 12.83 -17.27
N ALA A 44 -27.55 12.84 -18.53
CA ALA A 44 -26.57 11.89 -19.06
C ALA A 44 -25.10 12.35 -18.92
N ALA A 45 -24.86 13.57 -18.45
CA ALA A 45 -23.53 14.18 -18.42
C ALA A 45 -22.79 14.06 -17.07
N CYS A 46 -23.35 13.34 -16.08
CA CYS A 46 -22.77 13.24 -14.73
C CYS A 46 -22.82 11.81 -14.17
N SER A 47 -22.38 10.84 -14.95
CA SER A 47 -22.00 9.53 -14.42
C SER A 47 -20.70 9.08 -15.07
N THR A 48 -19.64 9.88 -14.91
CA THR A 48 -18.28 9.34 -15.06
C THR A 48 -18.06 8.45 -13.85
N GLU A 49 -18.37 7.16 -13.98
CA GLU A 49 -17.85 6.18 -13.02
C GLU A 49 -16.34 6.39 -12.89
N PRO A 50 -15.78 6.31 -11.67
CA PRO A 50 -14.34 6.33 -11.52
C PRO A 50 -13.73 5.28 -12.44
N PRO A 51 -12.60 5.58 -13.11
CA PRO A 51 -11.95 4.59 -13.94
C PRO A 51 -11.71 3.31 -13.11
N ALA A 52 -12.05 2.16 -13.69
CA ALA A 52 -11.86 0.88 -13.05
C ALA A 52 -10.38 0.70 -12.65
N PRO A 53 -10.10 0.02 -11.52
CA PRO A 53 -8.72 -0.23 -11.10
C PRO A 53 -7.97 -1.08 -12.12
N ALA A 54 -6.64 -0.94 -12.18
CA ALA A 54 -5.79 -1.63 -13.15
C ALA A 54 -5.86 -3.17 -13.06
N ARG A 55 -6.23 -3.69 -11.88
CA ARG A 55 -6.65 -5.09 -11.66
C ARG A 55 -7.82 -5.15 -10.68
N PRO A 56 -8.64 -6.21 -10.71
CA PRO A 56 -9.72 -6.39 -9.75
C PRO A 56 -9.25 -6.23 -8.30
N GLN A 57 -10.01 -5.48 -7.51
CA GLN A 57 -9.83 -5.34 -6.07
C GLN A 57 -10.90 -6.12 -5.33
N ALA A 58 -10.53 -6.75 -4.22
CA ALA A 58 -11.51 -7.30 -3.31
C ALA A 58 -12.32 -6.15 -2.69
N ILE A 59 -13.61 -6.38 -2.45
CA ILE A 59 -14.44 -5.43 -1.73
C ILE A 59 -14.03 -5.47 -0.26
N PRO A 60 -13.51 -4.38 0.33
CA PRO A 60 -13.09 -4.38 1.72
C PRO A 60 -14.30 -4.55 2.65
N LEU A 61 -14.10 -5.23 3.77
CA LEU A 61 -15.08 -5.25 4.85
C LEU A 61 -15.21 -3.85 5.47
N PRO A 62 -16.39 -3.49 6.02
CA PRO A 62 -16.57 -2.20 6.68
C PRO A 62 -15.53 -1.97 7.78
N ASP A 63 -14.79 -0.87 7.67
CA ASP A 63 -13.82 -0.44 8.67
C ASP A 63 -13.99 1.06 8.94
N LEU A 64 -14.58 1.36 10.11
CA LEU A 64 -14.89 2.73 10.56
C LEU A 64 -13.70 3.43 11.21
N GLU A 65 -12.59 2.72 11.44
CA GLU A 65 -11.45 3.27 12.14
C GLU A 65 -10.75 4.34 11.29
N ARG A 66 -10.38 5.43 11.94
CA ARG A 66 -9.63 6.52 11.32
C ARG A 66 -8.44 6.84 12.21
N PRO A 67 -7.24 6.32 11.89
CA PRO A 67 -6.03 6.69 12.60
C PRO A 67 -5.85 8.21 12.60
N VAL A 68 -5.54 8.77 13.77
CA VAL A 68 -5.32 10.22 13.92
C VAL A 68 -3.86 10.49 13.57
N THR A 69 -3.64 11.40 12.64
CA THR A 69 -2.31 11.83 12.20
C THR A 69 -2.15 13.33 12.43
N SER A 70 -0.92 13.82 12.41
CA SER A 70 -0.61 15.23 12.62
C SER A 70 -1.42 16.10 11.66
N PRO A 71 -1.99 17.24 12.11
CA PRO A 71 -2.72 18.14 11.21
C PRO A 71 -1.87 18.56 10.01
N GLY A 72 -2.39 18.36 8.80
CA GLY A 72 -1.66 18.69 7.56
C GLY A 72 -0.60 17.66 7.14
N ALA A 73 -0.52 16.51 7.81
CA ALA A 73 0.42 15.45 7.45
C ALA A 73 0.22 14.99 6.00
N THR A 74 1.32 14.96 5.26
CA THR A 74 1.32 14.45 3.88
C THR A 74 1.03 12.95 3.87
N PRO A 75 0.56 12.37 2.74
CA PRO A 75 0.35 10.92 2.66
C PRO A 75 1.58 10.11 3.12
N ARG A 76 2.80 10.53 2.76
CA ARG A 76 4.04 9.87 3.21
C ARG A 76 4.20 9.93 4.74
N GLN A 77 3.97 11.08 5.34
CA GLN A 77 4.03 11.23 6.81
C GLN A 77 2.96 10.38 7.50
N ARG A 78 1.75 10.33 6.95
CA ARG A 78 0.66 9.50 7.48
C ARG A 78 1.00 8.02 7.47
N ILE A 79 1.66 7.50 6.44
CA ILE A 79 2.14 6.11 6.39
C ILE A 79 3.03 5.81 7.60
N VAL A 80 4.04 6.65 7.84
CA VAL A 80 4.99 6.48 8.95
C VAL A 80 4.30 6.61 10.31
N GLU A 81 3.47 7.63 10.49
CA GLU A 81 2.76 7.87 11.76
C GLU A 81 1.80 6.74 12.11
N ILE A 82 1.08 6.19 11.12
CA ILE A 82 0.15 5.09 11.31
C ILE A 82 0.91 3.80 11.65
N ALA A 83 2.00 3.50 10.95
CA ALA A 83 2.84 2.33 11.27
C ALA A 83 3.38 2.39 12.72
N LEU A 84 3.88 3.56 13.15
CA LEU A 84 4.32 3.78 14.53
C LEU A 84 3.19 3.67 15.56
N GLN A 85 1.97 4.09 15.23
CA GLN A 85 0.80 3.92 16.10
C GLN A 85 0.46 2.46 16.28
N GLU A 86 0.46 1.68 15.19
CA GLU A 86 0.15 0.26 15.23
C GLU A 86 1.22 -0.53 16.00
N TRP A 87 2.51 -0.25 15.76
CA TRP A 87 3.60 -0.83 16.55
C TRP A 87 3.43 -0.60 18.06
N ARG A 88 3.10 0.63 18.48
CA ARG A 88 2.80 0.93 19.89
C ARG A 88 1.57 0.19 20.40
N ARG A 89 0.53 0.06 19.57
CA ARG A 89 -0.72 -0.65 19.92
C ARG A 89 -0.50 -2.14 20.14
N TRP A 90 0.46 -2.73 19.41
CA TRP A 90 0.91 -4.10 19.58
C TRP A 90 1.94 -4.30 20.70
N GLY A 91 2.23 -3.25 21.48
CA GLY A 91 3.09 -3.31 22.66
C GLY A 91 4.57 -3.06 22.38
N GLY A 92 4.93 -2.56 21.19
CA GLY A 92 6.27 -2.03 20.92
C GLY A 92 7.36 -3.07 20.71
N GLN A 93 7.02 -4.25 20.16
CA GLN A 93 8.01 -5.31 19.91
C GLN A 93 9.12 -4.83 18.96
N THR A 94 10.38 -5.09 19.31
CA THR A 94 11.56 -4.71 18.52
C THR A 94 12.41 -5.93 18.21
N VAL A 95 12.79 -6.08 16.95
CA VAL A 95 13.62 -7.16 16.41
C VAL A 95 14.93 -6.55 15.93
N ARG A 96 16.06 -7.21 16.22
CA ARG A 96 17.36 -6.85 15.66
C ARG A 96 17.70 -7.87 14.58
N LEU A 97 17.90 -7.38 13.35
CA LEU A 97 18.49 -8.18 12.28
C LEU A 97 20.01 -8.05 12.39
N GLY A 98 20.67 -9.15 12.73
CA GLY A 98 22.11 -9.21 12.88
C GLY A 98 22.82 -9.53 11.57
N ARG A 99 24.12 -9.18 11.51
CA ARG A 99 25.03 -9.61 10.43
C ARG A 99 25.39 -11.09 10.47
N ASP A 100 24.98 -11.77 11.54
CA ASP A 100 25.24 -13.17 11.87
C ASP A 100 24.06 -14.08 11.48
N ASP A 101 23.21 -13.66 10.54
CA ASP A 101 22.02 -14.38 10.06
C ASP A 101 20.89 -14.51 11.11
N THR A 102 20.96 -13.73 12.20
CA THR A 102 19.97 -13.78 13.28
C THR A 102 18.89 -12.70 13.17
N ALA A 103 17.67 -13.03 13.63
CA ALA A 103 16.58 -12.09 13.84
C ALA A 103 16.03 -12.19 15.26
N CYS A 104 16.70 -11.49 16.19
CA CYS A 104 16.44 -11.63 17.62
C CYS A 104 15.36 -10.64 18.09
N VAL A 105 14.36 -11.12 18.84
CA VAL A 105 13.45 -10.22 19.56
C VAL A 105 14.18 -9.64 20.77
N ILE A 106 14.49 -8.34 20.72
CA ILE A 106 15.25 -7.65 21.78
C ILE A 106 14.37 -6.87 22.76
N ALA A 107 13.10 -6.66 22.41
CA ALA A 107 12.08 -6.10 23.29
C ALA A 107 10.70 -6.61 22.87
N THR A 108 9.86 -7.03 23.81
CA THR A 108 8.51 -7.53 23.54
C THR A 108 7.61 -7.33 24.77
N PRO A 109 6.30 -7.12 24.61
CA PRO A 109 5.34 -7.09 25.72
C PRO A 109 5.05 -8.48 26.31
N LEU A 110 5.48 -9.56 25.65
CA LEU A 110 5.25 -10.94 26.08
C LEU A 110 6.48 -11.55 26.77
N PRO A 111 6.30 -12.55 27.65
CA PRO A 111 7.41 -13.42 28.03
C PRO A 111 7.91 -14.23 26.82
N ALA A 112 9.14 -14.72 26.89
CA ALA A 112 9.69 -15.62 25.88
C ALA A 112 8.80 -16.87 25.74
N PRO A 113 8.56 -17.36 24.51
CA PRO A 113 7.64 -18.47 24.28
C PRO A 113 8.22 -19.79 24.81
N VAL A 114 7.37 -20.60 25.44
CA VAL A 114 7.74 -21.96 25.84
C VAL A 114 7.53 -22.87 24.64
N ILE A 115 8.60 -23.12 23.88
CA ILE A 115 8.56 -24.05 22.74
C ILE A 115 8.52 -25.48 23.31
N ALA A 116 7.38 -26.15 23.19
CA ALA A 116 7.29 -27.57 23.49
C ALA A 116 8.12 -28.34 22.44
N SER A 117 9.13 -29.10 22.87
CA SER A 117 9.91 -29.94 21.95
C SER A 117 8.98 -30.85 21.13
N PRO A 118 9.10 -30.90 19.79
CA PRO A 118 8.27 -31.81 19.01
C PRO A 118 8.62 -33.25 19.38
N ALA A 119 7.61 -34.06 19.68
CA ALA A 119 7.75 -35.50 19.60
C ALA A 119 8.10 -35.85 18.15
N SER A 120 9.16 -36.64 17.95
CA SER A 120 9.65 -37.09 16.65
C SER A 120 8.51 -37.66 15.80
N GLY A 121 8.05 -36.88 14.83
CA GLY A 121 7.06 -37.29 13.84
C GLY A 121 7.47 -36.71 12.48
N GLU A 122 7.85 -37.59 11.57
CA GLU A 122 8.14 -37.26 10.17
C GLU A 122 6.86 -36.68 9.52
N GLY A 123 6.89 -35.39 9.18
CA GLY A 123 5.80 -34.67 8.52
C GLY A 123 6.36 -33.82 7.38
N GLN A 124 5.70 -33.90 6.23
CA GLN A 124 6.13 -33.42 4.92
C GLN A 124 6.28 -31.90 4.86
N GLY A 125 7.12 -31.42 3.93
CA GLY A 125 7.40 -29.99 3.73
C GLY A 125 6.14 -29.15 3.53
N GLU A 126 5.71 -28.50 4.61
CA GLU A 126 4.63 -27.53 4.64
C GLU A 126 5.24 -26.12 4.64
N ALA A 127 4.62 -25.22 3.88
CA ALA A 127 5.04 -23.83 3.77
C ALA A 127 5.04 -23.20 5.17
N ALA A 128 6.23 -22.82 5.63
CA ALA A 128 6.41 -22.06 6.85
C ALA A 128 5.84 -20.64 6.69
N SER A 129 5.47 -20.02 7.81
CA SER A 129 5.08 -18.62 7.83
C SER A 129 6.26 -17.77 7.41
N ALA A 130 5.98 -16.53 7.04
CA ALA A 130 7.02 -15.64 6.55
C ALA A 130 8.19 -15.51 7.54
N ASP A 131 8.01 -15.71 8.85
CA ASP A 131 9.07 -15.57 9.86
C ASP A 131 9.61 -16.90 10.40
N SER A 132 8.98 -18.04 10.10
CA SER A 132 9.42 -19.34 10.59
C SER A 132 10.33 -20.01 9.56
N GLU A 133 11.46 -19.38 9.23
CA GLU A 133 12.57 -20.17 8.68
C GLU A 133 12.94 -21.15 9.80
N ALA A 134 12.49 -22.39 9.67
CA ALA A 134 12.65 -23.45 10.67
C ALA A 134 14.12 -23.86 10.73
N GLU A 135 14.95 -22.98 11.25
CA GLU A 135 16.26 -23.36 11.74
C GLU A 135 16.03 -24.22 12.96
N ASN A 136 16.53 -25.45 12.86
CA ASN A 136 16.52 -26.46 13.89
C ASN A 136 17.50 -26.09 15.01
N SER A 137 17.31 -24.91 15.59
CA SER A 137 18.18 -24.28 16.57
C SER A 137 17.43 -24.28 17.90
N ARG A 138 18.10 -24.76 18.94
CA ARG A 138 17.62 -24.68 20.32
C ARG A 138 17.22 -23.22 20.62
N PRO A 139 16.25 -22.96 21.51
CA PRO A 139 15.97 -21.60 21.96
C PRO A 139 17.29 -20.98 22.43
N ASP A 140 17.77 -19.99 21.70
CA ASP A 140 18.92 -19.21 22.10
C ASP A 140 18.39 -18.18 23.11
N GLU A 141 18.76 -18.32 24.38
CA GLU A 141 18.33 -17.38 25.43
C GLU A 141 18.78 -15.94 25.10
N ASP A 142 19.87 -15.78 24.34
CA ASP A 142 20.41 -14.49 23.93
C ASP A 142 19.75 -13.95 22.64
N CYS A 143 19.05 -14.79 21.90
CA CYS A 143 18.35 -14.45 20.65
C CYS A 143 16.96 -15.14 20.57
N PRO A 144 16.00 -14.71 21.40
CA PRO A 144 14.68 -15.33 21.39
C PRO A 144 13.97 -15.05 20.05
N ASN A 145 13.38 -16.11 19.50
CA ASN A 145 12.49 -16.06 18.35
C ASN A 145 11.06 -16.43 18.77
N PHE A 146 10.10 -16.03 17.94
CA PHE A 146 8.71 -16.40 18.12
C PHE A 146 8.34 -17.27 16.92
N PRO A 147 8.01 -18.55 17.14
CA PRO A 147 7.38 -19.36 16.10
C PRO A 147 5.92 -18.95 15.90
N ASP A 148 5.32 -19.45 14.83
CA ASP A 148 3.90 -19.24 14.54
C ASP A 148 3.00 -19.63 15.70
N GLY A 149 2.02 -18.77 15.98
CA GLY A 149 1.09 -18.99 17.09
C GLY A 149 1.69 -18.82 18.49
N THR A 150 2.92 -18.30 18.61
CA THR A 150 3.54 -18.06 19.93
C THR A 150 3.67 -16.58 20.31
N GLY A 151 3.55 -15.67 19.33
CA GLY A 151 3.67 -14.23 19.55
C GLY A 151 2.39 -13.52 19.97
N VAL A 152 2.41 -12.19 19.84
CA VAL A 152 1.30 -11.31 20.26
C VAL A 152 0.01 -11.67 19.52
N GLU A 153 0.11 -12.12 18.26
CA GLU A 153 -1.04 -12.53 17.45
C GLU A 153 -1.88 -13.66 18.08
N ALA A 154 -1.27 -14.51 18.93
CA ALA A 154 -1.95 -15.61 19.61
C ALA A 154 -2.74 -15.16 20.85
N THR A 155 -2.55 -13.91 21.29
CA THR A 155 -3.37 -13.33 22.36
C THR A 155 -4.76 -12.95 21.84
N ALA A 156 -5.77 -12.89 22.72
CA ALA A 156 -7.13 -12.47 22.32
C ALA A 156 -7.15 -11.07 21.67
N GLN A 157 -6.34 -10.14 22.18
CA GLN A 157 -6.21 -8.80 21.63
C GLN A 157 -5.47 -8.82 20.29
N GLY A 158 -4.32 -9.50 20.21
CA GLY A 158 -3.51 -9.60 19.00
C GLY A 158 -4.26 -10.25 17.85
N CYS A 159 -4.97 -11.35 18.08
CA CYS A 159 -5.81 -11.98 17.08
C CYS A 159 -6.83 -10.97 16.52
N THR A 160 -7.57 -10.28 17.39
CA THR A 160 -8.59 -9.31 16.97
C THR A 160 -7.97 -8.20 16.10
N MET A 161 -6.76 -7.76 16.44
CA MET A 161 -6.02 -6.76 15.67
C MET A 161 -5.54 -7.30 14.32
N ALA A 162 -5.05 -8.54 14.24
CA ALA A 162 -4.63 -9.18 13.00
C ALA A 162 -5.82 -9.42 12.05
N GLN A 163 -6.95 -9.94 12.56
CA GLN A 163 -8.19 -10.14 11.81
C GLN A 163 -8.70 -8.83 11.17
N ARG A 164 -8.55 -7.70 11.86
CA ARG A 164 -8.94 -6.38 11.32
C ARG A 164 -8.21 -6.07 10.01
N TYR A 165 -6.91 -6.36 9.90
CA TYR A 165 -6.16 -6.05 8.69
C TYR A 165 -6.66 -6.84 7.48
N TRP A 166 -7.06 -8.10 7.65
CA TRP A 166 -7.63 -8.93 6.58
C TRP A 166 -8.90 -8.35 5.96
N GLY A 167 -9.62 -7.51 6.71
CA GLY A 167 -10.80 -6.80 6.21
C GLY A 167 -10.50 -5.97 4.96
N ILE A 168 -9.26 -5.47 4.78
CA ILE A 168 -8.89 -4.66 3.61
C ILE A 168 -8.99 -5.43 2.28
N VAL A 169 -8.89 -6.75 2.33
CA VAL A 169 -9.03 -7.66 1.18
C VAL A 169 -10.32 -8.49 1.23
N GLY A 170 -11.31 -8.04 2.01
CA GLY A 170 -12.63 -8.69 2.07
C GLY A 170 -12.64 -10.04 2.79
N LYS A 171 -11.62 -10.34 3.60
CA LYS A 171 -11.49 -11.63 4.31
C LYS A 171 -11.62 -11.43 5.82
N GLN A 172 -12.11 -12.47 6.50
CA GLN A 172 -12.25 -12.50 7.96
C GLN A 172 -11.82 -13.87 8.51
N PRO A 173 -10.50 -14.13 8.63
CA PRO A 173 -10.02 -15.39 9.20
C PRO A 173 -10.42 -15.54 10.67
N SER A 174 -10.44 -16.78 11.19
CA SER A 174 -10.53 -17.05 12.62
C SER A 174 -9.21 -16.75 13.36
N CYS A 175 -9.22 -16.75 14.70
CA CYS A 175 -7.98 -16.62 15.47
C CYS A 175 -7.00 -17.76 15.22
N GLU A 176 -7.50 -18.97 15.03
CA GLU A 176 -6.68 -20.12 14.67
C GLU A 176 -6.04 -19.93 13.30
N GLN A 177 -6.78 -19.38 12.34
CA GLN A 177 -6.26 -19.12 11.00
C GLN A 177 -5.14 -18.07 11.05
N VAL A 178 -5.31 -16.93 11.72
CA VAL A 178 -4.27 -15.88 11.72
C VAL A 178 -2.93 -16.31 12.33
N THR A 179 -2.91 -17.38 13.13
CA THR A 179 -1.69 -17.98 13.71
C THR A 179 -1.05 -19.05 12.83
N GLN A 180 -1.61 -19.35 11.65
CA GLN A 180 -1.11 -20.37 10.75
C GLN A 180 -0.26 -19.78 9.61
N PRO A 181 0.80 -20.48 9.17
CA PRO A 181 1.67 -20.07 8.06
C PRO A 181 0.99 -19.56 6.78
N ASN A 182 -0.06 -20.25 6.35
CA ASN A 182 -0.81 -19.94 5.13
C ASN A 182 -1.72 -18.71 5.25
N TRP A 183 -1.78 -18.10 6.43
CA TRP A 183 -2.55 -16.89 6.75
C TRP A 183 -1.66 -15.76 7.28
N ALA A 184 -0.39 -15.76 6.88
CA ALA A 184 0.53 -14.66 7.14
C ALA A 184 -0.12 -13.30 6.77
N TRP A 185 -0.10 -12.36 7.72
CA TRP A 185 -0.89 -11.13 7.64
C TRP A 185 -0.06 -9.86 7.38
N SER A 186 1.23 -10.01 7.09
CA SER A 186 2.17 -8.92 6.78
C SER A 186 1.73 -8.06 5.58
N ALA A 187 1.29 -8.70 4.49
CA ALA A 187 0.87 -8.00 3.27
C ALA A 187 -0.44 -7.22 3.45
N VAL A 188 -1.40 -7.79 4.19
CA VAL A 188 -2.67 -7.11 4.49
C VAL A 188 -2.49 -6.01 5.52
N PHE A 189 -1.52 -6.12 6.43
CA PHE A 189 -1.11 -5.02 7.31
C PHE A 189 -0.62 -3.81 6.52
N ILE A 190 0.34 -3.99 5.60
CA ILE A 190 0.82 -2.88 4.75
C ILE A 190 -0.32 -2.30 3.92
N SER A 191 -1.13 -3.17 3.29
CA SER A 191 -2.30 -2.73 2.51
C SER A 191 -3.25 -1.86 3.34
N TRP A 192 -3.49 -2.25 4.60
CA TRP A 192 -4.32 -1.49 5.53
C TRP A 192 -3.67 -0.14 5.88
N VAL A 193 -2.38 -0.11 6.24
CA VAL A 193 -1.68 1.14 6.58
C VAL A 193 -1.73 2.13 5.42
N LEU A 194 -1.40 1.67 4.20
CA LEU A 194 -1.41 2.51 3.00
C LEU A 194 -2.81 3.03 2.67
N ARG A 195 -3.86 2.20 2.83
CA ARG A 195 -5.23 2.67 2.66
C ARG A 195 -5.61 3.71 3.70
N LYS A 196 -5.27 3.49 4.98
CA LYS A 196 -5.56 4.44 6.06
C LYS A 196 -4.77 5.74 5.94
N ALA A 197 -3.60 5.71 5.29
CA ALA A 197 -2.86 6.90 4.89
C ALA A 197 -3.50 7.66 3.72
N GLY A 198 -4.60 7.15 3.16
CA GLY A 198 -5.44 7.82 2.17
C GLY A 198 -5.06 7.55 0.71
N LEU A 199 -4.27 6.51 0.43
CA LEU A 199 -3.98 6.11 -0.94
C LEU A 199 -5.24 5.47 -1.56
N ASP A 200 -5.56 5.90 -2.78
CA ASP A 200 -6.64 5.31 -3.60
C ASP A 200 -6.11 4.27 -4.60
N ASP A 201 -7.01 3.61 -5.32
CA ASP A 201 -6.66 2.54 -6.28
C ASP A 201 -5.85 3.00 -7.49
N SER A 202 -5.78 4.32 -7.72
CA SER A 202 -4.94 4.89 -8.76
C SER A 202 -3.49 5.08 -8.30
N GLN A 203 -3.26 4.99 -6.97
CA GLN A 203 -1.95 5.15 -6.32
C GLN A 203 -1.39 3.84 -5.76
N PHE A 204 -2.24 2.97 -5.23
CA PHE A 204 -1.85 1.68 -4.67
C PHE A 204 -3.02 0.69 -4.70
N LEU A 205 -2.77 -0.52 -5.20
CA LEU A 205 -3.74 -1.61 -5.19
C LEU A 205 -3.43 -2.57 -4.05
N THR A 206 -4.42 -2.80 -3.19
CA THR A 206 -4.30 -3.70 -2.04
C THR A 206 -4.12 -5.15 -2.45
N GLY A 207 -3.49 -5.95 -1.58
CA GLY A 207 -3.20 -7.35 -1.86
C GLY A 207 -2.94 -8.15 -0.59
N ALA A 208 -3.22 -9.45 -0.66
CA ALA A 208 -2.92 -10.40 0.42
C ALA A 208 -1.51 -11.02 0.30
N SER A 209 -0.73 -10.59 -0.70
CA SER A 209 0.66 -11.00 -0.89
C SER A 209 1.51 -9.78 -1.28
N HIS A 210 2.72 -9.72 -0.73
CA HIS A 210 3.69 -8.65 -1.02
C HIS A 210 4.04 -8.59 -2.50
N SER A 211 4.23 -9.74 -3.16
CA SER A 211 4.60 -9.80 -4.57
C SER A 211 3.54 -9.20 -5.49
N MET A 212 2.27 -9.12 -5.08
CA MET A 212 1.22 -8.46 -5.89
C MET A 212 1.50 -6.97 -6.08
N TYR A 213 1.72 -6.22 -5.00
CA TYR A 213 1.92 -4.77 -5.13
C TYR A 213 3.35 -4.40 -5.53
N VAL A 214 4.34 -5.27 -5.26
CA VAL A 214 5.69 -5.10 -5.81
C VAL A 214 5.66 -5.20 -7.34
N THR A 215 4.95 -6.20 -7.88
CA THR A 215 4.82 -6.36 -9.34
C THR A 215 3.94 -5.26 -9.96
N ASP A 216 2.86 -4.83 -9.30
CA ASP A 216 2.08 -3.66 -9.74
C ASP A 216 2.97 -2.40 -9.89
N ALA A 217 3.88 -2.16 -8.93
CA ALA A 217 4.80 -1.02 -8.97
C ALA A 217 5.92 -1.18 -10.00
N ARG A 218 6.50 -2.39 -10.12
CA ARG A 218 7.54 -2.73 -11.11
C ARG A 218 7.02 -2.57 -12.53
N ASP A 219 5.80 -3.04 -12.79
CA ASP A 219 5.20 -3.10 -14.12
C ASP A 219 4.43 -1.81 -14.47
N HIS A 220 4.46 -0.81 -13.58
CA HIS A 220 3.86 0.51 -13.76
C HIS A 220 2.37 0.46 -14.17
N VAL A 221 1.59 -0.45 -13.58
CA VAL A 221 0.19 -0.67 -13.97
C VAL A 221 -0.76 0.43 -13.51
N LEU A 222 -0.32 1.27 -12.56
CA LEU A 222 -1.13 2.32 -11.95
C LEU A 222 -0.99 3.66 -12.69
N PRO A 223 -2.06 4.45 -12.82
CA PRO A 223 -2.00 5.75 -13.50
C PRO A 223 -1.32 6.85 -12.66
N ARG A 224 -1.30 6.75 -11.33
CA ARG A 224 -0.64 7.70 -10.42
C ARG A 224 0.14 6.96 -9.32
N PRO A 225 1.11 6.10 -9.68
CA PRO A 225 1.74 5.18 -8.73
C PRO A 225 2.34 5.95 -7.54
N ALA A 226 2.05 5.48 -6.32
CA ALA A 226 2.68 5.99 -5.11
C ALA A 226 4.13 5.51 -4.96
N PHE A 227 4.48 4.42 -5.63
CA PHE A 227 5.77 3.76 -5.49
C PHE A 227 6.35 3.32 -6.83
N HIS A 228 7.68 3.32 -6.94
CA HIS A 228 8.43 2.60 -7.96
C HIS A 228 9.45 1.66 -7.31
N VAL A 229 9.92 0.66 -8.07
CA VAL A 229 10.90 -0.31 -7.58
C VAL A 229 12.32 0.17 -7.88
N GLU A 230 13.16 0.16 -6.85
CA GLU A 230 14.61 0.39 -6.92
C GLU A 230 15.32 -0.84 -6.36
N ALA A 231 16.17 -1.51 -7.15
CA ALA A 231 16.95 -2.65 -6.67
C ALA A 231 18.02 -2.18 -5.67
N VAL A 232 18.34 -3.01 -4.67
CA VAL A 232 19.47 -2.74 -3.79
C VAL A 232 20.82 -2.96 -4.53
N PRO A 233 21.93 -2.32 -4.14
CA PRO A 233 22.10 -1.44 -2.99
C PRO A 233 21.35 -0.12 -3.13
N ALA A 234 20.63 0.29 -2.08
CA ALA A 234 19.88 1.54 -2.07
C ALA A 234 19.77 2.11 -0.65
N MET A 235 19.79 3.43 -0.52
CA MET A 235 19.52 4.09 0.76
C MET A 235 18.02 4.37 0.92
N PRO A 236 17.29 3.71 1.84
CA PRO A 236 15.88 3.97 2.05
C PRO A 236 15.62 5.32 2.72
N ARG A 237 14.35 5.74 2.76
CA ARG A 237 13.87 6.93 3.46
C ARG A 237 12.56 6.61 4.19
N PRO A 238 12.20 7.35 5.25
CA PRO A 238 10.90 7.18 5.89
C PRO A 238 9.73 7.26 4.90
N GLY A 239 8.85 6.26 4.96
CA GLY A 239 7.71 6.05 4.08
C GLY A 239 7.97 5.17 2.85
N ASP A 240 9.22 4.81 2.56
CA ASP A 240 9.54 3.76 1.58
C ASP A 240 9.17 2.37 2.16
N LEU A 241 9.01 1.36 1.30
CA LEU A 241 8.97 -0.04 1.72
C LEU A 241 10.30 -0.72 1.37
N ILE A 242 10.84 -1.52 2.28
CA ILE A 242 11.97 -2.42 2.00
C ILE A 242 11.41 -3.83 1.84
N CYS A 243 11.87 -4.58 0.84
CA CYS A 243 11.30 -5.89 0.52
C CYS A 243 12.39 -6.94 0.27
N ALA A 244 12.17 -8.14 0.78
CA ALA A 244 13.00 -9.33 0.55
C ALA A 244 12.13 -10.47 0.00
N ALA A 245 12.73 -11.34 -0.81
CA ALA A 245 12.14 -12.64 -1.10
C ALA A 245 12.39 -13.60 0.07
N ARG A 246 11.54 -14.62 0.23
CA ARG A 246 11.62 -15.58 1.35
C ARG A 246 11.40 -17.02 0.88
N GLY A 247 11.68 -17.98 1.76
CA GLY A 247 11.46 -19.40 1.51
C GLY A 247 12.23 -19.91 0.28
N ARG A 248 11.55 -20.65 -0.61
CA ARG A 248 12.20 -21.22 -1.80
C ARG A 248 12.84 -20.19 -2.74
N ASP A 249 12.40 -18.94 -2.65
CA ASP A 249 12.84 -17.83 -3.51
C ASP A 249 13.75 -16.85 -2.74
N LYS A 250 14.24 -17.20 -1.53
CA LYS A 250 14.99 -16.31 -0.62
C LYS A 250 16.14 -15.53 -1.29
N TYR A 251 16.87 -16.17 -2.22
CA TYR A 251 18.06 -15.59 -2.85
C TYR A 251 17.84 -15.17 -4.31
N LEU A 252 16.66 -14.65 -4.66
CA LEU A 252 16.44 -14.04 -5.98
C LEU A 252 17.49 -12.97 -6.27
N GLY A 253 18.01 -12.97 -7.51
CA GLY A 253 19.07 -12.05 -7.92
C GLY A 253 18.53 -10.72 -8.46
N SER A 254 17.24 -10.68 -8.82
CA SER A 254 16.63 -9.50 -9.43
C SER A 254 15.14 -9.33 -9.10
N PRO A 255 14.66 -8.09 -8.87
CA PRO A 255 13.23 -7.79 -8.82
C PRO A 255 12.43 -8.20 -10.07
N ALA A 256 13.10 -8.38 -11.21
CA ALA A 256 12.47 -8.84 -12.45
C ALA A 256 11.92 -10.28 -12.35
N GLU A 257 12.45 -11.10 -11.43
CA GLU A 257 12.06 -12.51 -11.27
C GLU A 257 10.79 -12.69 -10.43
N ILE A 258 10.30 -11.61 -9.80
CA ILE A 258 9.15 -11.66 -8.90
C ILE A 258 7.87 -11.94 -9.70
N GLY A 259 7.19 -13.04 -9.39
CA GLY A 259 5.90 -13.42 -9.95
C GLY A 259 4.74 -12.83 -9.15
N PHE A 260 3.74 -12.29 -9.86
CA PHE A 260 2.55 -11.70 -9.25
C PHE A 260 1.82 -12.72 -8.37
N GLY A 261 1.80 -12.49 -7.05
CA GLY A 261 1.10 -13.34 -6.08
C GLY A 261 1.70 -14.72 -5.86
N THR A 262 2.82 -15.07 -6.49
CA THR A 262 3.42 -16.42 -6.44
C THR A 262 4.79 -16.46 -5.79
N THR A 263 5.57 -15.37 -5.83
CA THR A 263 6.84 -15.26 -5.12
C THR A 263 6.56 -14.97 -3.64
N PRO A 264 7.01 -15.83 -2.70
CA PRO A 264 6.98 -15.53 -1.27
C PRO A 264 7.92 -14.38 -0.98
N MET A 265 7.40 -13.38 -0.29
CA MET A 265 8.12 -12.14 -0.01
C MET A 265 7.63 -11.56 1.31
N HIS A 266 8.44 -10.69 1.88
CA HIS A 266 8.06 -9.81 2.96
C HIS A 266 8.53 -8.40 2.68
N CYS A 267 7.78 -7.44 3.19
CA CYS A 267 8.15 -6.03 3.13
C CYS A 267 7.80 -5.34 4.43
N ASP A 268 8.54 -4.27 4.72
CA ASP A 268 8.38 -3.44 5.91
C ASP A 268 8.36 -1.96 5.55
N ILE A 269 7.66 -1.17 6.36
CA ILE A 269 7.55 0.28 6.19
C ILE A 269 8.72 0.95 6.90
N VAL A 270 9.58 1.64 6.16
CA VAL A 270 10.67 2.41 6.76
C VAL A 270 10.10 3.59 7.53
N VAL A 271 10.47 3.74 8.81
CA VAL A 271 9.99 4.82 9.67
C VAL A 271 11.10 5.76 10.12
N GLU A 272 12.33 5.29 10.16
CA GLU A 272 13.50 6.09 10.54
C GLU A 272 14.75 5.56 9.83
N VAL A 273 15.67 6.47 9.51
CA VAL A 273 16.99 6.13 8.96
C VAL A 273 18.01 6.97 9.70
N ASP A 274 19.00 6.31 10.30
CA ASP A 274 20.14 6.92 10.98
C ASP A 274 21.43 6.52 10.24
N PRO A 275 21.89 7.34 9.27
CA PRO A 275 23.11 7.07 8.53
C PRO A 275 24.37 7.11 9.39
N ALA A 276 24.36 7.85 10.50
CA ALA A 276 25.52 7.96 11.38
C ALA A 276 25.70 6.69 12.23
N ALA A 277 24.59 6.09 12.65
CA ALA A 277 24.58 4.78 13.32
C ALA A 277 24.64 3.60 12.33
N GLY A 278 24.50 3.85 11.02
CA GLY A 278 24.42 2.78 10.02
C GLY A 278 23.15 1.94 10.15
N LEU A 279 22.01 2.56 10.52
CA LEU A 279 20.80 1.85 10.92
C LEU A 279 19.55 2.34 10.19
N VAL A 280 18.67 1.41 9.83
CA VAL A 280 17.31 1.65 9.35
C VAL A 280 16.33 1.03 10.35
N LYS A 281 15.26 1.77 10.69
CA LYS A 281 14.14 1.21 11.44
C LYS A 281 12.96 1.04 10.51
N ALA A 282 12.45 -0.18 10.41
CA ALA A 282 11.29 -0.51 9.59
C ALA A 282 10.21 -1.20 10.44
N ILE A 283 8.94 -1.07 10.07
CA ILE A 283 7.81 -1.68 10.78
C ILE A 283 7.06 -2.60 9.83
N GLY A 284 6.95 -3.86 10.26
CA GLY A 284 6.21 -4.91 9.60
C GLY A 284 5.05 -5.41 10.44
N GLY A 285 4.05 -5.97 9.75
CA GLY A 285 3.05 -6.82 10.38
C GLY A 285 3.49 -8.26 10.23
N ASN A 286 3.07 -9.13 11.15
CA ASN A 286 3.50 -10.52 11.21
C ASN A 286 5.02 -10.62 11.08
N VAL A 287 5.74 -9.84 11.90
CA VAL A 287 7.20 -9.95 12.10
C VAL A 287 7.40 -10.45 13.51
N GLN A 288 7.94 -11.65 13.67
CA GLN A 288 7.97 -12.38 14.94
C GLN A 288 6.56 -12.39 15.59
N GLN A 289 5.54 -12.68 14.77
CA GLN A 289 4.13 -12.86 15.15
C GLN A 289 3.53 -11.66 15.90
N SER A 290 3.95 -10.45 15.49
CA SER A 290 3.47 -9.16 16.00
C SER A 290 3.56 -8.07 14.92
N VAL A 291 3.10 -6.86 15.23
CA VAL A 291 3.57 -5.66 14.53
C VAL A 291 4.85 -5.22 15.21
N SER A 292 5.99 -5.46 14.56
CA SER A 292 7.32 -5.25 15.15
C SER A 292 8.08 -4.17 14.42
N MET A 293 8.98 -3.51 15.15
CA MET A 293 10.02 -2.66 14.58
C MET A 293 11.28 -3.50 14.38
N GLU A 294 11.77 -3.59 13.15
CA GLU A 294 13.06 -4.18 12.84
C GLU A 294 14.15 -3.10 12.84
N LEU A 295 15.25 -3.40 13.52
CA LEU A 295 16.51 -2.66 13.46
C LEU A 295 17.37 -3.35 12.41
N VAL A 296 17.52 -2.70 11.26
CA VAL A 296 18.19 -3.23 10.07
C VAL A 296 19.50 -2.50 9.89
N GLU A 297 20.63 -3.22 9.95
CA GLU A 297 21.93 -2.61 9.70
C GLU A 297 22.13 -2.30 8.22
N LEU A 298 22.69 -1.13 7.93
CA LEU A 298 23.20 -0.79 6.61
C LEU A 298 24.52 -1.54 6.38
N GLY A 299 24.74 -1.93 5.13
CA GLY A 299 26.01 -2.54 4.74
C GLY A 299 27.16 -1.54 4.77
N ASP A 300 28.37 -2.03 4.52
CA ASP A 300 29.61 -1.23 4.62
C ASP A 300 29.63 -0.06 3.61
N SER A 301 28.79 -0.12 2.58
CA SER A 301 28.55 0.98 1.62
C SER A 301 27.69 2.12 2.18
N GLY A 302 27.13 1.96 3.39
CA GLY A 302 26.15 2.86 3.99
C GLY A 302 24.75 2.73 3.37
N GLN A 303 24.45 1.63 2.69
CA GLN A 303 23.18 1.38 2.02
C GLN A 303 22.59 0.02 2.43
N LEU A 304 21.29 -0.14 2.21
CA LEU A 304 20.64 -1.44 2.33
C LEU A 304 21.11 -2.33 1.20
N ASP A 305 21.42 -3.60 1.48
CA ASP A 305 21.82 -4.60 0.51
C ASP A 305 21.28 -6.00 0.87
N GLY A 306 21.49 -6.96 -0.02
CA GLY A 306 21.00 -8.34 0.15
C GLY A 306 21.94 -9.28 0.89
N VAL A 307 23.05 -8.78 1.47
CA VAL A 307 24.09 -9.63 2.07
C VAL A 307 24.36 -9.31 3.55
N THR A 308 24.16 -8.07 3.97
CA THR A 308 24.48 -7.61 5.32
C THR A 308 23.58 -8.24 6.37
N ASN A 309 22.28 -8.37 6.07
CA ASN A 309 21.30 -8.98 6.96
C ASN A 309 20.80 -10.28 6.32
N SER A 310 21.63 -11.32 6.21
CA SER A 310 21.31 -12.52 5.40
C SER A 310 20.03 -13.26 5.81
N HIS A 311 19.53 -13.03 7.04
CA HIS A 311 18.24 -13.55 7.49
C HIS A 311 17.11 -13.02 6.60
N MET A 312 17.26 -11.74 6.22
CA MET A 312 16.42 -10.95 5.34
C MET A 312 17.25 -10.38 4.19
N PRO A 313 17.53 -11.16 3.14
CA PRO A 313 18.30 -10.68 2.01
C PRO A 313 17.45 -9.68 1.21
N TRP A 314 17.54 -8.40 1.61
CA TRP A 314 16.79 -7.32 0.99
C TRP A 314 17.08 -7.29 -0.50
N LEU A 315 16.03 -7.21 -1.30
CA LEU A 315 16.10 -7.29 -2.76
C LEU A 315 15.82 -5.94 -3.42
N LEU A 316 14.92 -5.15 -2.83
CA LEU A 316 14.49 -3.87 -3.38
C LEU A 316 13.95 -2.91 -2.32
N VAL A 317 13.93 -1.65 -2.69
CA VAL A 317 13.16 -0.59 -2.05
C VAL A 317 11.97 -0.24 -2.97
N MET A 318 10.75 -0.32 -2.47
CA MET A 318 9.61 0.37 -3.09
C MET A 318 9.68 1.83 -2.67
N ARG A 319 10.28 2.64 -3.53
CA ARG A 319 10.55 4.05 -3.30
C ARG A 319 9.25 4.85 -3.35
N ASN A 320 8.94 5.54 -2.26
CA ASN A 320 7.72 6.35 -2.15
C ASN A 320 7.90 7.69 -2.88
N ASP A 321 6.98 8.00 -3.80
CA ASP A 321 6.96 9.22 -4.61
C ASP A 321 5.96 10.27 -4.12
N LEU A 322 5.19 9.95 -3.08
CA LEU A 322 4.23 10.85 -2.47
C LEU A 322 4.95 12.01 -1.77
N ARG A 323 4.44 13.21 -1.94
CA ARG A 323 4.91 14.41 -1.24
C ARG A 323 4.12 14.58 0.03
#